data_AF-A0A2H0QA96-F1
#
_entry.id   AF-A0A2H0QA96-F1
#
_cell.length_a   1.000
_cell.length_b   1.000
_cell.length_c   1.000
_cell.angle_alpha   90.00
_cell.angle_beta   90.00
_cell.angle_gamma   90.00
#
_symmetry.space_group_name_H-M   'P 1'
#
loop_
_entity.id
_entity.type
_entity.pdbx_description
1 polymer ?
#
loop_
_entity_poly.entity_id
_entity_poly.type
_entity_poly.pdbx_seq_one_letter_code
_entity_poly.pdbx_strand_id
1 'polypeptide(L)'
;MKFIFSLVLLTSFNSFARDKVVIHYQSEAIEQAKLVRSALINQLDLPKEFIRLEMSLCQSSFDSIATICIDENHEVKIVQQNSKVMKKILRAFRGQDERQ
;
A
#
# COMPACT_ATOMS: atom_id res chain seq x y z
N MET A 1 16.54 5.18 43.91
CA MET A 1 16.47 4.42 42.64
C MET A 1 15.08 4.54 42.03
N LYS A 2 14.79 5.59 41.23
CA LYS A 2 13.44 5.86 40.69
C LYS A 2 13.45 6.51 39.30
N PHE A 3 14.43 6.19 38.44
CA PHE A 3 14.54 6.83 37.12
C PHE A 3 14.59 5.86 35.93
N ILE A 4 14.54 4.54 36.16
CA ILE A 4 14.72 3.55 35.07
C ILE A 4 13.38 3.18 34.40
N PHE A 5 12.24 3.50 35.04
CA PHE A 5 10.92 3.12 34.52
C PHE A 5 10.42 3.97 33.34
N SER A 6 11.02 5.13 33.08
CA SER A 6 10.52 6.03 32.03
C SER A 6 11.05 5.69 30.63
N LEU A 7 12.10 4.87 30.49
CA LEU A 7 12.73 4.61 29.20
C LEU A 7 12.08 3.45 28.42
N VAL A 8 11.35 2.57 29.11
CA VAL A 8 10.76 1.35 28.51
C VAL A 8 9.41 1.65 27.80
N LEU A 9 8.76 2.77 28.12
CA LEU A 9 7.48 3.14 27.49
C LEU A 9 7.62 3.76 26.09
N LEU A 10 8.83 4.19 25.69
CA LEU A 10 9.06 4.83 24.38
C LEU A 10 9.35 3.83 23.24
N THR A 11 9.64 2.56 23.55
CA THR A 11 9.94 1.54 22.53
C THR A 11 8.71 0.73 22.13
N SER A 12 7.54 0.99 22.70
CA SER A 12 6.30 0.22 22.46
C SER A 12 5.43 0.79 21.34
N PHE A 13 5.90 1.74 20.53
CA PHE A 13 5.26 2.06 19.25
C PHE A 13 5.57 0.94 18.26
N ASN A 14 4.94 -0.20 18.53
CA ASN A 14 4.79 -1.30 17.60
C ASN A 14 4.37 -0.72 16.26
N SER A 15 5.19 -1.02 15.27
CA SER A 15 4.91 -0.92 13.85
C SER A 15 3.44 -1.22 13.58
N PHE A 16 2.61 -0.19 13.47
CA PHE A 16 1.34 -0.29 12.79
C PHE A 16 1.71 -0.70 11.37
N ALA A 17 1.61 -2.00 11.08
CA ALA A 17 1.66 -2.52 9.73
C ALA A 17 0.52 -1.81 8.98
N ARG A 18 0.85 -0.69 8.33
CA ARG A 18 -0.14 0.07 7.56
C ARG A 18 -0.58 -0.87 6.44
N ASP A 19 -1.88 -1.08 6.34
CA ASP A 19 -2.46 -1.79 5.22
C ASP A 19 -1.93 -1.12 3.92
N LYS A 20 -1.38 -1.90 2.99
CA LYS A 20 -0.74 -1.38 1.76
C LYS A 20 -1.38 -1.95 0.49
N VAL A 21 -1.25 -1.22 -0.60
CA VAL A 21 -1.42 -1.78 -1.94
C VAL A 21 -0.09 -2.36 -2.39
N VAL A 22 -0.05 -3.65 -2.71
CA VAL A 22 1.15 -4.33 -3.19
C VAL A 22 0.97 -4.61 -4.68
N ILE A 23 1.97 -4.24 -5.47
CA ILE A 23 2.05 -4.51 -6.90
C ILE A 23 3.18 -5.51 -7.11
N HIS A 24 2.81 -6.76 -7.37
CA HIS A 24 3.73 -7.81 -7.78
C HIS A 24 4.01 -7.67 -9.27
N TYR A 25 5.28 -7.67 -9.66
CA TYR A 25 5.70 -7.62 -11.05
C TYR A 25 6.88 -8.55 -11.27
N GLN A 26 6.99 -9.07 -12.50
CA GLN A 26 8.18 -9.79 -12.94
C GLN A 26 9.22 -8.83 -13.54
N SER A 27 10.48 -9.27 -13.67
CA SER A 27 11.61 -8.41 -14.07
C SER A 27 11.36 -7.59 -15.34
N GLU A 28 10.61 -8.13 -16.31
CA GLU A 28 10.33 -7.49 -17.60
C GLU A 28 9.20 -6.44 -17.52
N ALA A 29 8.37 -6.49 -16.48
CA ALA A 29 7.16 -5.67 -16.33
C ALA A 29 7.33 -4.43 -15.42
N ILE A 30 8.57 -4.00 -15.17
CA ILE A 30 8.86 -2.90 -14.23
C ILE A 30 8.25 -1.56 -14.68
N GLU A 31 8.23 -1.27 -15.98
CA GLU A 31 7.68 -0.01 -16.49
C GLU A 31 6.16 0.03 -16.32
N GLN A 32 5.49 -1.10 -16.54
CA GLN A 32 4.05 -1.25 -16.28
C GLN A 32 3.75 -1.13 -14.79
N ALA A 33 4.58 -1.71 -13.91
CA ALA A 33 4.45 -1.56 -12.48
C ALA A 33 4.55 -0.09 -12.04
N LYS A 34 5.46 0.69 -12.64
CA LYS A 34 5.57 2.14 -12.42
C LYS A 34 4.35 2.89 -12.93
N LEU A 35 3.81 2.53 -14.10
CA LEU A 35 2.60 3.14 -14.66
C LEU A 35 1.38 2.89 -13.75
N VAL A 36 1.18 1.65 -13.30
CA VAL A 36 0.10 1.30 -12.37
C VAL A 36 0.27 2.07 -11.07
N ARG A 37 1.48 2.12 -10.51
CA ARG A 37 1.78 2.91 -9.31
C ARG A 37 1.44 4.40 -9.52
N SER A 38 1.84 4.97 -10.65
CA SER A 38 1.56 6.36 -11.01
C SER A 38 0.06 6.62 -11.13
N ALA A 39 -0.69 5.70 -11.75
CA ALA A 39 -2.15 5.81 -11.83
C ALA A 39 -2.81 5.78 -10.44
N LEU A 40 -2.37 4.89 -9.55
CA LEU A 40 -2.86 4.84 -8.17
C LEU A 40 -2.57 6.15 -7.40
N ILE A 41 -1.40 6.74 -7.60
CA ILE A 41 -1.05 8.00 -6.94
C ILE A 41 -1.88 9.15 -7.51
N ASN A 42 -1.89 9.32 -8.83
CA ASN A 42 -2.43 10.52 -9.45
C ASN A 42 -3.95 10.48 -9.63
N GLN A 43 -4.53 9.30 -9.89
CA GLN A 43 -5.97 9.17 -10.16
C GLN A 43 -6.78 8.83 -8.90
N LEU A 44 -6.17 8.13 -7.94
CA LEU A 44 -6.82 7.74 -6.69
C LEU A 44 -6.31 8.54 -5.48
N ASP A 45 -5.37 9.47 -5.69
CA ASP A 45 -4.76 10.29 -4.65
C ASP A 45 -4.18 9.44 -3.51
N LEU A 46 -3.64 8.27 -3.84
CA LEU A 46 -3.04 7.38 -2.86
C LEU A 46 -1.59 7.81 -2.58
N PRO A 47 -1.22 8.01 -1.30
CA PRO A 47 0.14 8.40 -0.97
C PRO A 47 1.13 7.30 -1.37
N LYS A 48 2.32 7.72 -1.81
CA LYS A 48 3.36 6.81 -2.34
C LYS A 48 3.80 5.76 -1.33
N GLU A 49 3.65 6.03 -0.04
CA GLU A 49 4.05 5.16 1.07
C GLU A 49 3.07 3.98 1.27
N PHE A 50 1.84 4.10 0.76
CA PHE A 50 0.85 3.02 0.79
C PHE A 50 1.01 2.04 -0.37
N ILE A 51 1.82 2.37 -1.38
CA ILE A 51 2.00 1.53 -2.55
C ILE A 51 3.40 0.92 -2.53
N ARG A 52 3.47 -0.42 -2.47
CA ARG A 52 4.71 -1.18 -2.52
C ARG A 52 4.83 -1.87 -3.88
N LEU A 53 5.99 -1.72 -4.51
CA LEU A 53 6.37 -2.53 -5.67
C LEU A 53 7.19 -3.72 -5.18
N GLU A 54 6.87 -4.93 -5.64
CA GLU A 54 7.59 -6.14 -5.26
C GLU A 54 7.88 -7.01 -6.49
N MET A 55 9.17 -7.30 -6.70
CA MET A 55 9.58 -8.19 -7.78
C MET A 55 9.47 -9.64 -7.31
N SER A 56 8.29 -10.23 -7.48
CA SER A 56 8.01 -11.60 -7.07
C SER A 56 6.84 -12.17 -7.87
N LEU A 57 6.68 -13.50 -7.82
CA LEU A 57 5.49 -14.15 -8.36
C LEU A 57 4.23 -13.58 -7.71
N CYS A 58 3.17 -13.48 -8.49
CA CYS A 58 1.89 -12.99 -8.01
C CYS A 58 1.39 -13.82 -6.82
N GLN A 59 1.26 -13.18 -5.66
CA GLN A 59 0.78 -13.82 -4.44
C GLN A 59 -0.15 -12.87 -3.69
N SER A 60 -1.26 -13.39 -3.15
CA SER A 60 -2.13 -12.64 -2.25
C SER A 60 -1.38 -12.31 -0.96
N SER A 61 -1.37 -11.04 -0.55
CA SER A 61 -0.77 -10.62 0.71
C SER A 61 -1.86 -10.41 1.76
N PHE A 62 -1.80 -11.19 2.84
CA PHE A 62 -2.75 -11.10 3.97
C PHE A 62 -2.78 -9.71 4.62
N ASP A 63 -1.67 -8.98 4.56
CA ASP A 63 -1.51 -7.63 5.14
C ASP A 63 -1.71 -6.51 4.09
N SER A 64 -2.30 -6.83 2.93
CA SER A 64 -2.57 -5.87 1.87
C SER A 64 -4.05 -5.49 1.77
N ILE A 65 -4.29 -4.19 1.50
CA ILE A 65 -5.61 -3.67 1.12
C ILE A 65 -5.96 -4.14 -0.28
N ALA A 66 -4.97 -4.17 -1.16
CA ALA A 66 -5.11 -4.65 -2.51
C ALA A 66 -3.79 -5.28 -2.97
N THR A 67 -3.91 -6.38 -3.70
CA THR A 67 -2.81 -7.03 -4.40
C THR A 67 -3.09 -6.91 -5.90
N ILE A 68 -2.19 -6.24 -6.61
CA ILE A 68 -2.19 -6.13 -8.06
C ILE A 68 -1.01 -6.94 -8.58
N CYS A 69 -1.24 -7.72 -9.62
CA CYS A 69 -0.23 -8.53 -10.26
C CYS A 69 -0.09 -8.12 -11.71
N ILE A 70 1.15 -8.07 -12.18
CA ILE A 70 1.49 -7.86 -13.58
C ILE A 70 2.21 -9.11 -14.05
N ASP A 71 1.60 -9.81 -15.00
CA ASP A 71 2.17 -11.04 -15.56
C ASP A 71 3.17 -10.76 -16.69
N GLU A 72 3.77 -11.83 -17.21
CA GLU A 72 4.77 -11.81 -18.29
C GLU A 72 4.19 -11.29 -19.62
N ASN A 73 2.87 -11.38 -19.80
CA ASN A 73 2.18 -10.82 -20.95
C ASN A 73 1.83 -9.34 -20.75
N HIS A 74 2.33 -8.72 -19.67
CA HIS A 74 2.02 -7.35 -19.26
C HIS A 74 0.54 -7.12 -18.92
N GLU A 75 -0.22 -8.19 -18.62
CA GLU A 75 -1.59 -8.05 -18.18
C GLU A 75 -1.64 -7.69 -16.70
N VAL A 76 -2.48 -6.72 -16.36
CA VAL A 76 -2.70 -6.27 -14.99
C VAL A 76 -3.93 -6.96 -14.41
N LYS A 77 -3.75 -7.71 -13.32
CA LYS A 77 -4.81 -8.43 -12.61
C LYS A 77 -4.88 -7.99 -11.16
N ILE A 78 -6.09 -7.72 -10.66
CA ILE A 78 -6.31 -7.46 -9.23
C ILE A 78 -6.72 -8.79 -8.60
N VAL A 79 -5.86 -9.34 -7.74
CA VAL A 79 -6.06 -10.68 -7.16
C VAL A 79 -6.71 -10.61 -5.79
N GLN A 80 -6.51 -9.50 -5.08
CA GLN A 80 -7.13 -9.25 -3.78
C GLN A 80 -7.49 -7.78 -3.66
N GLN A 81 -8.66 -7.49 -3.08
CA GLN A 81 -9.06 -6.14 -2.74
C GLN A 81 -10.04 -6.12 -1.56
N ASN A 82 -9.71 -5.38 -0.51
CA ASN A 82 -10.63 -5.04 0.56
C ASN A 82 -11.35 -3.71 0.24
N SER A 83 -12.53 -3.82 -0.39
CA SER A 83 -13.31 -2.66 -0.82
C SER A 83 -13.75 -1.75 0.33
N LYS A 84 -13.96 -2.28 1.54
CA LYS A 84 -14.35 -1.48 2.71
C LYS A 84 -13.19 -0.60 3.18
N VAL A 85 -11.99 -1.17 3.27
CA VAL A 85 -10.78 -0.43 3.68
C VAL A 85 -10.41 0.58 2.61
N MET A 86 -10.40 0.17 1.33
CA MET A 86 -10.13 1.07 0.21
C MET A 86 -11.10 2.27 0.17
N LYS A 87 -12.40 2.05 0.37
CA LYS A 87 -13.38 3.16 0.44
C LYS A 87 -13.11 4.12 1.59
N LYS A 88 -12.69 3.63 2.77
CA LYS A 88 -12.35 4.49 3.91
C LYS A 88 -11.12 5.35 3.61
N ILE A 89 -10.10 4.74 3.01
CA ILE A 89 -8.87 5.42 2.61
C ILE A 89 -9.17 6.53 1.58
N LEU A 90 -9.89 6.20 0.50
CA LEU A 90 -10.26 7.18 -0.51
C LEU A 90 -11.13 8.32 0.04
N ARG A 91 -12.04 8.03 0.99
CA ARG A 91 -12.82 9.08 1.67
C ARG A 91 -11.97 9.97 2.57
N ALA A 92 -11.01 9.39 3.29
CA ALA A 92 -10.11 10.15 4.17
C ALA A 92 -9.27 11.16 3.37
N PHE A 93 -8.85 10.80 2.15
CA PHE A 93 -8.09 11.70 1.27
C PHE A 93 -8.99 12.67 0.51
N ARG A 94 -10.10 12.23 -0.09
CA ARG A 94 -11.04 13.14 -0.77
C ARG A 94 -11.71 14.15 0.16
N GLY A 95 -11.91 13.79 1.42
CA GLY A 95 -12.47 14.71 2.43
C GLY A 95 -11.48 15.76 2.96
N GLN A 96 -10.19 15.68 2.61
CA GLN A 96 -9.21 16.73 2.92
C GLN A 96 -9.26 17.90 1.93
N ASP A 97 -9.86 17.73 0.76
CA ASP A 97 -9.99 18.78 -0.27
C ASP A 97 -11.12 19.77 0.03
N GLU A 98 -12.14 19.39 0.81
CA GLU A 98 -13.28 20.26 1.15
C GLU A 98 -13.03 21.19 2.36
N ARG A 99 -11.80 21.22 2.90
CA ARG A 99 -11.41 22.06 4.06
C ARG A 99 -10.22 23.00 3.76
N GLN A 100 -10.03 23.39 2.51
CA GLN A 100 -9.14 24.50 2.14
C GLN A 100 -9.94 25.65 1.54
#